data_AF-A0A960NWU6-F1
#
_entry.id   AF-A0A960NWU6-F1
#
_cell.length_a   1.000
_cell.length_b   1.000
_cell.length_c   1.000
_cell.angle_alpha   90.00
_cell.angle_beta   90.00
_cell.angle_gamma   90.00
#
_symmetry.space_group_name_H-M   'P 1'
#
loop_
_entity.id
_entity.type
_entity.pdbx_description
1 polymer ?
#
loop_
_entity_poly.entity_id
_entity_poly.type
_entity_poly.pdbx_seq_one_letter_code
_entity_poly.pdbx_strand_id
1 'polypeptide(L)'
;CEKAGPFMQRAGFKQVHQLEGGILKYFEECGGAHYDGECFVFDKRVGVDPQLRETGSTMCFACQMPLTVAEQQDPRYVPDVSCPHCAKL
;
A
#
# COMPACT_ATOMS: atom_id res chain seq x y z
N CYS A 1 -2.68 1.44 -14.17
CA CYS A 1 -2.12 2.43 -15.12
C CYS A 1 -2.75 2.35 -16.50
N GLU A 2 -3.05 1.15 -17.02
CA GLU A 2 -3.67 0.93 -18.35
C GLU A 2 -4.92 1.77 -18.69
N LYS A 3 -5.71 2.16 -17.68
CA LYS A 3 -6.87 3.06 -17.90
C LYS A 3 -6.50 4.53 -17.79
N ALA A 4 -5.61 4.87 -16.84
CA ALA A 4 -5.21 6.24 -16.55
C ALA A 4 -4.30 6.82 -17.64
N GLY A 5 -3.37 6.04 -18.17
CA GLY A 5 -2.45 6.47 -19.22
C GLY A 5 -3.17 7.02 -20.46
N PRO A 6 -4.06 6.23 -21.10
CA PRO A 6 -4.86 6.70 -22.23
C PRO A 6 -5.79 7.86 -21.89
N PHE A 7 -6.32 7.91 -20.66
CA PHE A 7 -7.11 9.05 -20.20
C PHE A 7 -6.28 10.35 -20.17
N MET A 8 -5.08 10.30 -19.61
CA MET A 8 -4.16 11.45 -19.58
C MET A 8 -3.72 11.86 -20.99
N GLN A 9 -3.43 10.91 -21.87
CA GLN A 9 -3.12 11.21 -23.27
C GLN A 9 -4.27 11.95 -23.96
N ARG A 10 -5.53 11.50 -23.77
CA ARG A 10 -6.72 12.20 -24.30
C ARG A 10 -6.89 13.60 -23.69
N ALA A 11 -6.44 13.81 -22.45
CA ALA A 11 -6.43 15.13 -21.81
C ALA A 11 -5.30 16.05 -22.32
N GLY A 12 -4.47 15.61 -23.27
CA GLY A 12 -3.44 16.42 -23.92
C GLY A 12 -2.03 16.27 -23.36
N PHE A 13 -1.81 15.39 -22.38
CA PHE A 13 -0.46 15.11 -21.88
C PHE A 13 0.36 14.33 -22.91
N LYS A 14 1.58 14.79 -23.21
CA LYS A 14 2.42 14.23 -24.29
C LYS A 14 3.42 13.16 -23.84
N GLN A 15 3.89 13.23 -22.60
CA GLN A 15 4.90 12.32 -22.04
C GLN A 15 4.27 11.57 -20.87
N VAL A 16 3.52 10.52 -21.18
CA VAL A 16 2.84 9.67 -20.20
C VAL A 16 3.52 8.31 -20.21
N HIS A 17 4.10 7.92 -19.08
CA HIS A 17 4.82 6.67 -18.90
C HIS A 17 4.21 5.89 -17.74
N GLN A 18 4.38 4.57 -17.76
CA GLN A 18 3.93 3.69 -16.69
C GLN A 18 4.94 2.57 -16.46
N LEU A 19 5.00 2.06 -15.22
CA LEU A 19 5.70 0.83 -14.91
C LEU A 19 4.92 -0.35 -15.49
N GLU A 20 5.52 -1.06 -16.43
CA GLU A 20 4.97 -2.30 -16.95
C GLU A 20 4.99 -3.36 -15.83
N GLY A 21 3.85 -4.02 -15.57
CA GLY A 21 3.72 -4.96 -14.45
C GLY A 21 3.65 -4.33 -13.05
N GLY A 22 3.75 -3.00 -12.95
CA GLY A 22 3.58 -2.26 -11.68
C GLY A 22 4.71 -2.46 -10.67
N ILE A 23 4.41 -2.14 -9.40
CA ILE A 23 5.42 -2.09 -8.32
C ILE A 23 5.98 -3.47 -8.00
N LEU A 24 5.17 -4.54 -8.04
CA LEU A 24 5.66 -5.88 -7.72
C LEU A 24 6.68 -6.37 -8.76
N LYS A 25 6.42 -6.17 -10.06
CA LYS A 25 7.40 -6.47 -11.10
C LYS A 25 8.66 -5.60 -10.98
N TYR A 26 8.51 -4.34 -10.57
CA TYR A 26 9.66 -3.48 -10.26
C TYR A 26 10.53 -4.07 -9.14
N PHE A 27 9.93 -4.59 -8.06
CA PHE A 27 10.68 -5.26 -7.00
C PHE A 27 11.42 -6.51 -7.49
N GLU A 28 10.79 -7.32 -8.35
CA GLU A 28 11.40 -8.51 -8.94
C GLU A 28 12.62 -8.19 -9.81
N GLU A 29 12.52 -7.14 -10.64
CA GLU A 29 13.54 -6.83 -11.66
C GLU A 29 14.61 -5.85 -11.17
N CYS A 30 14.26 -4.93 -10.28
CA CYS A 30 15.10 -3.81 -9.86
C CYS A 30 15.36 -3.76 -8.35
N GLY A 31 14.66 -4.57 -7.54
CA GLY A 31 14.69 -4.48 -6.08
C GLY A 31 13.97 -3.24 -5.55
N GLY A 32 14.38 -2.74 -4.39
CA GLY A 32 13.72 -1.65 -3.66
C GLY A 32 14.31 -0.25 -3.84
N ALA A 33 15.19 -0.05 -4.83
CA ALA A 33 15.79 1.27 -5.02
C ALA A 33 14.70 2.34 -5.23
N HIS A 34 14.83 3.49 -4.58
CA HIS A 34 13.87 4.61 -4.68
C HIS A 34 12.42 4.28 -4.28
N TYR A 35 12.20 3.17 -3.56
CA TYR A 35 10.92 2.84 -2.96
C TYR A 35 11.01 2.96 -1.43
N ASP A 36 10.13 3.74 -0.83
CA ASP A 36 10.09 3.95 0.62
C ASP A 36 8.88 3.24 1.25
N GLY A 37 9.12 2.52 2.34
CA GLY A 37 8.09 1.79 3.07
C GLY A 37 7.77 0.42 2.47
N GLU A 38 6.48 0.07 2.43
CA GLU A 38 5.97 -1.22 2.00
C GLU A 38 4.90 -1.06 0.91
N CYS A 39 4.74 -2.07 0.06
CA CYS A 39 3.71 -2.07 -0.97
C CYS A 39 2.43 -2.70 -0.45
N PHE A 40 1.37 -1.89 -0.36
CA PHE A 40 0.04 -2.39 -0.02
C PHE A 40 -0.44 -3.43 -1.04
N VAL A 41 -1.00 -4.53 -0.54
CA VAL A 41 -1.59 -5.61 -1.35
C VAL A 41 -3.02 -5.90 -0.88
N PHE A 42 -3.91 -6.18 -1.83
CA PHE A 42 -5.34 -6.37 -1.59
C PHE A 42 -5.67 -7.80 -1.14
N ASP A 43 -4.95 -8.29 -0.14
CA ASP A 43 -5.19 -9.56 0.51
C ASP A 43 -4.78 -9.50 1.99
N LYS A 44 -4.75 -10.65 2.67
CA LYS A 44 -4.52 -10.73 4.12
C LYS A 44 -3.16 -10.21 4.56
N ARG A 45 -2.17 -10.16 3.67
CA ARG A 45 -0.81 -9.73 3.99
C ARG A 45 -0.73 -8.23 4.27
N VAL A 46 -1.67 -7.45 3.73
CA VAL A 46 -1.76 -5.98 3.82
C VAL A 46 -0.59 -5.24 3.17
N GLY A 47 0.66 -5.56 3.48
CA GLY A 47 1.86 -4.99 2.89
C GLY A 47 2.93 -6.04 2.59
N VAL A 48 3.71 -5.83 1.53
CA VAL A 48 4.93 -6.58 1.25
C VAL A 48 6.15 -5.66 1.14
N ASP A 49 7.32 -6.17 1.55
CA ASP A 49 8.60 -5.48 1.40
C ASP A 49 9.13 -5.59 -0.05
N PRO A 50 10.22 -4.89 -0.40
CA PRO A 50 10.82 -5.00 -1.73
C PRO A 50 11.45 -6.37 -2.06
N GLN A 51 11.46 -7.32 -1.13
CA GLN A 51 11.80 -8.73 -1.36
C GLN A 51 10.54 -9.59 -1.52
N LEU A 52 9.37 -8.96 -1.67
CA LEU A 52 8.04 -9.59 -1.79
C LEU A 52 7.63 -10.42 -0.56
N ARG A 53 8.22 -10.14 0.60
CA ARG A 53 7.86 -10.81 1.86
C ARG A 53 6.77 -10.02 2.56
N GLU A 54 5.85 -10.74 3.19
CA GLU A 54 4.82 -10.14 4.05
C GLU A 54 5.46 -9.30 5.17
N THR A 55 4.88 -8.14 5.39
CA THR A 55 5.28 -7.20 6.45
C THR A 55 4.44 -7.42 7.70
N GLY A 56 4.73 -6.68 8.78
CA GLY A 56 3.95 -6.74 10.03
C GLY A 56 2.67 -5.89 10.01
N SER A 57 2.36 -5.21 8.91
CA SER A 57 1.18 -4.35 8.83
C SER A 57 -0.11 -5.15 8.83
N THR A 58 -1.15 -4.60 9.44
CA THR A 58 -2.47 -5.23 9.52
C THR A 58 -3.56 -4.25 9.09
N MET A 59 -4.76 -4.74 8.81
CA MET A 59 -5.89 -3.88 8.43
C MET A 59 -6.85 -3.76 9.61
N CYS A 60 -7.18 -2.53 9.99
CA CYS A 60 -8.23 -2.31 10.98
C CYS A 60 -9.57 -2.83 10.45
N PHE A 61 -10.18 -3.78 11.15
CA PHE A 61 -11.47 -4.34 10.75
C PHE A 61 -12.59 -3.28 10.67
N ALA A 62 -12.59 -2.32 11.60
CA ALA A 62 -13.66 -1.33 11.72
C ALA A 62 -13.64 -0.24 10.63
N CYS A 63 -12.45 0.20 10.19
CA CYS A 63 -12.32 1.32 9.26
C CYS A 63 -11.51 1.01 8.00
N GLN A 64 -11.01 -0.22 7.86
CA GLN A 64 -10.18 -0.68 6.74
C GLN A 64 -8.85 0.07 6.56
N MET A 65 -8.43 0.85 7.56
CA MET A 65 -7.12 1.52 7.56
C MET A 65 -6.00 0.50 7.76
N PRO A 66 -4.98 0.45 6.88
CA PRO A 66 -3.73 -0.26 7.17
C PRO A 66 -3.03 0.36 8.37
N LEU A 67 -2.52 -0.47 9.28
CA LEU A 67 -1.85 -0.07 10.51
C LEU A 67 -0.44 -0.65 10.52
N THR A 68 0.53 0.24 10.65
CA THR A 68 1.92 -0.13 10.90
C THR A 68 2.06 -0.87 12.24
N VAL A 69 3.15 -1.61 12.42
CA VAL A 69 3.45 -2.28 13.70
C VAL A 69 3.48 -1.30 14.87
N ALA A 70 3.93 -0.05 14.63
CA ALA A 70 3.95 1.00 15.65
C ALA A 70 2.54 1.46 16.06
N GLU A 71 1.64 1.65 15.09
CA GLU A 71 0.25 2.03 15.38
C GLU A 71 -0.53 0.92 16.08
N GLN A 72 -0.15 -0.34 15.85
CA GLN A 72 -0.69 -1.48 16.59
C GLN A 72 -0.28 -1.48 18.08
N GLN A 73 0.69 -0.66 18.50
CA GLN A 73 1.06 -0.50 19.92
C GLN A 73 0.28 0.61 20.63
N ASP A 74 -0.51 1.41 19.90
CA ASP A 74 -1.31 2.47 20.52
C ASP A 74 -2.42 1.87 21.39
N PRO A 75 -2.67 2.39 22.61
CA PRO A 75 -3.70 1.87 23.51
C PRO A 75 -5.13 1.86 22.93
N ARG A 76 -5.39 2.65 21.88
CA ARG A 76 -6.68 2.71 21.18
C ARG A 76 -6.82 1.64 20.11
N TYR A 77 -5.75 0.92 19.79
CA TYR A 77 -5.82 -0.27 18.96
C TYR A 77 -6.36 -1.44 19.76
N VAL A 78 -7.58 -1.85 19.40
CA VAL A 78 -8.23 -3.04 19.94
C VAL A 78 -8.54 -3.93 18.73
N PRO A 79 -7.91 -5.12 18.63
CA PRO A 79 -8.15 -6.02 17.51
C PRO A 79 -9.64 -6.20 17.24
N ASP A 80 -10.01 -6.12 15.96
CA ASP A 80 -11.38 -6.22 15.44
C ASP A 80 -12.39 -5.14 15.91
N VAL A 81 -11.98 -4.19 16.75
CA VAL A 81 -12.87 -3.18 17.33
C VAL A 81 -12.50 -1.76 16.89
N SER A 82 -11.26 -1.33 17.08
CA SER A 82 -10.85 0.05 16.80
C SER A 82 -9.35 0.18 16.53
N CYS A 83 -8.96 1.32 15.98
CA CYS A 83 -7.57 1.73 15.81
C CYS A 83 -7.42 3.22 16.15
N PRO A 84 -6.19 3.75 16.22
CA PRO A 84 -5.93 5.17 16.50
C PRO A 84 -6.63 6.15 15.55
N HIS A 85 -6.97 5.71 14.34
CA HIS A 85 -7.63 6.51 13.31
C HIS A 85 -9.16 6.53 13.42
N CYS A 86 -9.78 5.57 14.11
CA CYS A 86 -11.24 5.46 14.20
C CYS A 86 -11.79 5.32 15.62
N ALA A 87 -10.94 5.17 16.62
CA ALA A 87 -11.34 5.17 18.02
C ALA A 87 -12.02 6.50 18.36
N LYS A 88 -13.21 6.42 18.96
CA LYS A 88 -13.90 7.58 19.52
C LYS A 88 -13.24 7.89 20.87
N LEU A 89 -12.85 9.14 21.06
CA LEU A 89 -12.34 9.66 22.35
C LEU A 89 -13.42 9.61 23.43
#